data_AF-A0A9W6XZR2-F1
#
_entry.id   AF-A0A9W6XZR2-F1
#
_cell.length_a   1.000
_cell.length_b   1.000
_cell.length_c   1.000
_cell.angle_alpha   90.00
_cell.angle_beta   90.00
_cell.angle_gamma   90.00
#
_symmetry.space_group_name_H-M   'P 1'
#
loop_
_entity.id
_entity.type
_entity.pdbx_description
1 polymer ?
#
loop_
_entity_poly.entity_id
_entity_poly.type
_entity_poly.pdbx_seq_one_letter_code
_entity_poly.pdbx_strand_id
1 'polypeptide(L)'
;MAALPDPVHAPLFIRPESQEKSKHSLATSFELPGWGIAVILNPHALNGKPSANASEQKLAALATQTKERELQRVMGLFITEFRTLLGVPSFTRRQRDEDATSGDASRRRLLFLPSPADGIADWELDVVMRDRFTKLMQTAIETLQSTVELVETLPELSVLERVQTRVETAVTRLEAILCNANMEQQQECVEVSDLRSLLAMARQASELTDAAYYDHTMIRQLYFPQEQMLGVYAPLLAPLILPFLLGFVRELKRFKAKRAAKKVKLQ
;
A
#
# COMPACT_ATOMS: atom_id res chain seq x y z
N MET A 1 -20.54 7.73 -8.49
CA MET A 1 -21.34 8.95 -8.74
C MET A 1 -22.21 8.75 -9.98
N ALA A 2 -23.46 9.23 -9.97
CA ALA A 2 -24.33 9.18 -11.15
C ALA A 2 -24.69 10.61 -11.58
N ALA A 3 -24.48 10.93 -12.85
CA ALA A 3 -24.83 12.22 -13.44
C ALA A 3 -26.07 12.05 -14.32
N LEU A 4 -27.10 12.85 -14.05
CA LEU A 4 -28.31 12.93 -14.86
C LEU A 4 -28.23 14.23 -15.68
N PRO A 5 -27.91 14.18 -16.99
CA PRO A 5 -27.87 15.35 -17.84
C PRO A 5 -29.29 15.89 -18.08
N ASP A 6 -29.38 17.19 -18.37
CA ASP A 6 -30.62 17.84 -18.78
C ASP A 6 -31.20 17.12 -20.01
N PRO A 7 -32.53 16.85 -20.06
CA PRO A 7 -33.17 16.26 -21.24
C PRO A 7 -32.88 17.00 -22.55
N VAL A 8 -32.61 18.32 -22.53
CA VAL A 8 -32.27 19.08 -23.74
C VAL A 8 -30.94 18.64 -24.37
N HIS A 9 -29.99 18.21 -23.54
CA HIS A 9 -28.64 17.82 -23.95
C HIS A 9 -28.42 16.30 -23.96
N ALA A 10 -29.50 15.53 -23.81
CA ALA A 10 -29.47 14.08 -23.84
C ALA A 10 -29.71 13.54 -25.28
N PRO A 11 -29.13 12.38 -25.65
CA PRO A 11 -28.23 11.55 -24.85
C PRO A 11 -26.78 12.08 -24.85
N LEU A 12 -26.17 12.09 -23.67
CA LEU A 12 -24.78 12.42 -23.46
C LEU A 12 -23.92 11.16 -23.47
N PHE A 13 -22.80 11.23 -24.18
CA PHE A 13 -21.80 10.15 -24.27
C PHE A 13 -20.40 10.74 -24.15
N ILE A 14 -19.48 9.94 -23.60
CA ILE A 14 -18.06 10.26 -23.49
C ILE A 14 -17.37 9.73 -24.73
N ARG A 15 -16.55 10.57 -25.36
CA ARG A 15 -15.76 10.20 -26.53
C ARG A 15 -14.29 10.07 -26.14
N PRO A 16 -13.63 8.94 -26.41
CA PRO A 16 -12.18 8.84 -26.22
C PRO A 16 -11.46 9.74 -27.22
N GLU A 17 -10.38 10.39 -26.76
CA GLU A 17 -9.57 11.31 -27.56
C GLU A 17 -8.86 10.60 -28.74
N SER A 18 -8.67 9.28 -28.63
CA SER A 18 -7.75 8.50 -29.47
C SER A 18 -8.35 7.84 -30.72
N GLN A 19 -9.67 7.89 -30.96
CA GLN A 19 -10.27 7.27 -32.15
C GLN A 19 -10.99 8.26 -33.08
N GLU A 20 -10.55 8.30 -34.33
CA GLU A 20 -11.28 8.91 -35.45
C GLU A 20 -12.69 8.34 -35.56
N LYS A 21 -13.70 9.20 -35.38
CA LYS A 21 -15.09 9.14 -35.89
C LYS A 21 -15.79 7.77 -35.98
N SER A 22 -15.44 6.78 -35.16
CA SER A 22 -16.20 5.53 -35.10
C SER A 22 -17.36 5.72 -34.12
N LYS A 23 -18.60 5.52 -34.58
CA LYS A 23 -19.82 5.56 -33.73
C LYS A 23 -19.83 4.46 -32.64
N HIS A 24 -18.86 3.56 -32.65
CA HIS A 24 -18.80 2.36 -31.81
C HIS A 24 -18.00 2.54 -30.52
N SER A 25 -17.34 3.68 -30.30
CA SER A 25 -16.52 3.92 -29.10
C SER A 25 -17.15 4.95 -28.14
N LEU A 26 -18.47 5.03 -28.07
CA LEU A 26 -19.17 5.93 -27.15
C LEU A 26 -19.25 5.28 -25.76
N ALA A 27 -18.59 5.86 -24.77
CA ALA A 27 -18.63 5.40 -23.38
C ALA A 27 -19.72 6.13 -22.59
N THR A 28 -20.37 5.42 -21.66
CA THR A 28 -21.40 5.99 -20.77
C THR A 28 -20.94 6.11 -19.32
N SER A 29 -19.71 5.68 -19.03
CA SER A 29 -19.10 5.74 -17.70
C SER A 29 -17.58 5.85 -17.82
N PHE A 30 -16.95 6.38 -16.78
CA PHE A 30 -15.50 6.46 -16.66
C PHE A 30 -15.07 6.35 -15.19
N GLU A 31 -13.84 5.90 -14.99
CA GLU A 31 -13.23 5.79 -13.67
C GLU A 31 -12.41 7.06 -13.36
N LEU A 32 -12.49 7.51 -12.12
CA LEU A 32 -11.71 8.60 -11.57
C LEU A 32 -10.77 8.02 -10.50
N PRO A 33 -9.45 8.08 -10.70
CA PRO A 33 -8.48 7.59 -9.71
C PRO A 33 -8.71 8.24 -8.34
N GLY A 34 -8.93 7.42 -7.32
CA GLY A 34 -9.19 7.88 -5.94
C GLY A 34 -10.64 8.31 -5.64
N TRP A 35 -11.50 8.43 -6.64
CA TRP A 35 -12.90 8.86 -6.48
C TRP A 35 -13.93 7.83 -6.98
N GLY A 36 -13.47 6.76 -7.63
CA GLY A 36 -14.30 5.66 -8.14
C GLY A 36 -14.96 5.99 -9.47
N ILE A 37 -16.13 5.41 -9.74
CA ILE A 37 -16.79 5.49 -11.05
C ILE A 37 -17.81 6.64 -11.16
N ALA A 38 -17.82 7.31 -12.31
CA ALA A 38 -18.87 8.23 -12.73
C ALA A 38 -19.67 7.62 -13.89
N VAL A 39 -21.00 7.54 -13.73
CA VAL A 39 -21.91 6.97 -14.73
C VAL A 39 -22.88 8.03 -15.21
N ILE A 40 -23.04 8.16 -16.52
CA ILE A 40 -24.00 9.07 -17.16
C ILE A 40 -25.31 8.30 -17.38
N LEU A 41 -26.38 8.78 -16.75
CA LEU A 41 -27.72 8.23 -16.87
C LEU A 41 -28.49 9.03 -17.92
N ASN A 42 -28.68 8.50 -19.12
CA ASN A 42 -29.40 9.24 -20.15
C ASN A 42 -30.93 9.23 -19.89
N PRO A 43 -31.58 10.39 -19.69
CA PRO A 43 -32.97 10.48 -19.26
C PRO A 43 -33.98 9.91 -20.26
N HIS A 44 -33.67 9.84 -21.56
CA HIS A 44 -34.54 9.20 -22.55
C HIS A 44 -34.73 7.70 -22.32
N ALA A 45 -33.78 7.04 -21.66
CA ALA A 45 -33.90 5.64 -21.27
C ALA A 45 -34.66 5.43 -19.95
N LEU A 46 -34.93 6.52 -19.20
CA LEU A 46 -35.66 6.52 -17.93
C LEU A 46 -37.07 7.13 -18.05
N ASN A 47 -37.26 8.10 -18.93
CA ASN A 47 -38.45 8.95 -19.08
C ASN A 47 -38.99 8.98 -20.51
N GLY A 48 -38.63 7.98 -21.34
CA GLY A 48 -39.00 7.96 -22.76
C GLY A 48 -40.49 8.24 -22.97
N LYS A 49 -40.83 9.39 -23.58
CA LYS A 49 -42.19 9.62 -24.08
C LYS A 49 -42.40 8.66 -25.25
N PRO A 50 -43.43 7.81 -25.22
CA PRO A 50 -43.64 6.83 -26.26
C PRO A 50 -44.13 7.48 -27.56
N SER A 51 -43.63 6.96 -28.69
CA SER A 51 -44.21 7.23 -30.01
C SER A 51 -45.72 6.97 -29.97
N ALA A 52 -46.51 7.91 -30.48
CA ALA A 52 -47.94 8.11 -30.21
C ALA A 52 -48.92 7.01 -30.68
N ASN A 53 -48.43 5.83 -31.10
CA ASN A 53 -49.23 4.86 -31.85
C ASN A 53 -49.34 3.46 -31.21
N ALA A 54 -49.07 3.31 -29.91
CA ALA A 54 -49.23 2.03 -29.21
C ALA A 54 -50.15 2.17 -27.99
N SER A 55 -50.90 1.11 -27.66
CA SER A 55 -51.79 1.04 -26.50
C SER A 55 -51.08 1.42 -25.20
N GLU A 56 -51.65 2.33 -24.41
CA GLU A 56 -51.07 2.93 -23.20
C GLU A 56 -50.49 1.90 -22.20
N GLN A 57 -51.14 0.73 -22.05
CA GLN A 57 -50.66 -0.35 -21.18
C GLN A 57 -49.37 -1.04 -21.68
N LYS A 58 -49.19 -1.22 -22.99
CA LYS A 58 -47.94 -1.78 -23.55
C LYS A 58 -46.79 -0.78 -23.46
N LEU A 59 -47.09 0.51 -23.44
CA LEU A 59 -46.11 1.59 -23.36
C LEU A 59 -45.56 1.79 -21.94
N ALA A 60 -46.43 1.72 -20.92
CA ALA A 60 -46.01 1.77 -19.53
C ALA A 60 -45.08 0.59 -19.18
N ALA A 61 -45.40 -0.61 -19.67
CA ALA A 61 -44.57 -1.81 -19.49
C ALA A 61 -43.18 -1.68 -20.16
N LEU A 62 -43.09 -1.02 -21.32
CA LEU A 62 -41.82 -0.79 -22.02
C LEU A 62 -40.95 0.25 -21.28
N ALA A 63 -41.56 1.28 -20.71
CA ALA A 63 -40.87 2.29 -19.90
C ALA A 63 -40.32 1.70 -18.59
N THR A 64 -41.07 0.80 -17.94
CA THR A 64 -40.57 0.10 -16.75
C THR A 64 -39.42 -0.85 -17.08
N GLN A 65 -39.51 -1.57 -18.21
CA GLN A 65 -38.45 -2.49 -18.66
C GLN A 65 -37.16 -1.76 -19.04
N THR A 66 -37.27 -0.58 -19.67
CA THR A 66 -36.11 0.25 -20.02
C THR A 66 -35.44 0.84 -18.77
N LYS A 67 -36.23 1.34 -17.81
CA LYS A 67 -35.72 1.77 -16.50
C LYS A 67 -34.99 0.65 -15.76
N GLU A 68 -35.57 -0.55 -15.74
CA GLU A 68 -34.95 -1.71 -15.10
C GLU A 68 -33.63 -2.09 -15.78
N ARG A 69 -33.55 -2.05 -17.12
CA ARG A 69 -32.33 -2.32 -17.87
C ARG A 69 -31.22 -1.31 -17.61
N GLU A 70 -31.55 -0.02 -17.53
CA GLU A 70 -30.59 1.03 -17.19
C GLU A 70 -30.10 0.90 -15.75
N LEU A 71 -30.98 0.59 -14.80
CA LEU A 71 -30.60 0.33 -13.41
C LEU A 71 -29.69 -0.89 -13.30
N GLN A 72 -30.02 -1.99 -13.97
CA GLN A 72 -29.17 -3.18 -14.03
C GLN A 72 -27.79 -2.88 -14.61
N ARG A 73 -27.72 -2.02 -15.65
CA ARG A 73 -26.43 -1.58 -16.19
C ARG A 73 -25.60 -0.83 -15.14
N VAL A 74 -26.21 0.17 -14.48
CA VAL A 74 -25.51 1.01 -13.50
C VAL A 74 -25.08 0.21 -12.29
N MET A 75 -25.95 -0.68 -11.80
CA MET A 75 -25.62 -1.59 -10.71
C MET A 75 -24.55 -2.59 -11.12
N GLY A 76 -24.57 -3.09 -12.36
CA GLY A 76 -23.50 -3.94 -12.89
C GLY A 76 -22.15 -3.24 -12.92
N LEU A 77 -22.10 -1.97 -13.35
CA LEU A 77 -20.88 -1.16 -13.32
C LEU A 77 -20.40 -0.93 -11.89
N PHE A 78 -21.32 -0.61 -10.97
CA PHE A 78 -21.01 -0.44 -9.56
C PHE A 78 -20.43 -1.73 -8.94
N ILE A 79 -21.05 -2.88 -9.20
CA ILE A 79 -20.56 -4.18 -8.71
C ILE A 79 -19.19 -4.49 -9.30
N THR A 80 -18.97 -4.20 -10.59
CA THR A 80 -17.67 -4.41 -11.24
C THR A 80 -16.59 -3.58 -10.53
N GLU A 81 -16.86 -2.31 -10.26
CA GLU A 81 -15.91 -1.44 -9.57
C GLU A 81 -15.74 -1.79 -8.08
N PHE A 82 -16.80 -2.25 -7.43
CA PHE A 82 -16.68 -2.73 -6.07
C PHE A 82 -15.75 -3.96 -5.99
N ARG A 83 -15.83 -4.85 -6.99
CA ARG A 83 -14.95 -6.02 -7.10
C ARG A 83 -13.50 -5.62 -7.36
N THR A 84 -13.24 -4.63 -8.21
CA THR A 84 -11.88 -4.13 -8.46
C THR A 84 -11.27 -3.53 -7.19
N LEU A 85 -12.05 -2.78 -6.40
CA LEU A 85 -11.60 -2.23 -5.11
C LEU A 85 -11.31 -3.31 -4.06
N LEU A 86 -12.06 -4.41 -4.07
CA LEU A 86 -11.77 -5.58 -3.24
C LEU A 86 -10.52 -6.37 -3.71
N GLY A 87 -9.93 -5.98 -4.83
CA GLY A 87 -8.79 -6.68 -5.44
C GLY A 87 -9.17 -7.95 -6.20
N VAL A 88 -10.46 -8.20 -6.42
CA VAL A 88 -10.94 -9.35 -7.19
C VAL A 88 -10.49 -9.17 -8.64
N PRO A 89 -9.84 -10.18 -9.26
CA PRO A 89 -9.31 -10.05 -10.61
C PRO A 89 -10.42 -9.76 -11.64
N SER A 90 -10.16 -8.84 -12.57
CA SER A 90 -11.11 -8.52 -13.64
C SER A 90 -11.07 -9.57 -14.76
N PHE A 91 -12.23 -10.18 -15.02
CA PHE A 91 -12.39 -11.25 -16.02
C PHE A 91 -12.13 -10.77 -17.45
N THR A 92 -12.40 -9.49 -17.72
CA THR A 92 -12.16 -8.84 -19.02
C THR A 92 -10.70 -8.88 -19.41
N ARG A 93 -9.79 -8.79 -18.43
CA ARG A 93 -8.34 -8.89 -18.69
C ARG A 93 -7.96 -10.30 -19.10
N ARG A 94 -8.35 -11.31 -18.32
CA ARG A 94 -8.03 -12.72 -18.61
C ARG A 94 -8.63 -13.20 -19.93
N GLN A 95 -9.88 -12.79 -20.22
CA GLN A 95 -10.50 -13.12 -21.50
C GLN A 95 -9.76 -12.45 -22.66
N ARG A 96 -9.32 -11.20 -22.51
CA ARG A 96 -8.52 -10.51 -23.54
C ARG A 96 -7.17 -11.18 -23.76
N ASP A 97 -6.51 -11.64 -22.70
CA ASP A 97 -5.23 -12.34 -22.80
C ASP A 97 -5.40 -13.69 -23.55
N GLU A 98 -6.48 -14.42 -23.27
CA GLU A 98 -6.84 -15.67 -23.99
C GLU A 98 -7.26 -15.41 -25.44
N ASP A 99 -8.00 -14.33 -25.71
CA ASP A 99 -8.35 -13.91 -27.06
C ASP A 99 -7.12 -13.44 -27.87
N ALA A 100 -6.05 -12.99 -27.19
CA ALA A 100 -4.80 -12.61 -27.82
C ALA A 100 -3.90 -13.81 -28.16
N THR A 101 -3.94 -14.86 -27.33
CA THR A 101 -3.18 -16.11 -27.54
C THR A 101 -3.90 -17.08 -28.48
N SER A 102 -5.23 -17.06 -28.46
CA SER A 102 -6.08 -17.81 -29.39
C SER A 102 -6.20 -17.03 -30.69
N GLY A 103 -5.40 -17.38 -31.70
CA GLY A 103 -5.63 -16.91 -33.07
C GLY A 103 -7.03 -17.27 -33.59
N ASP A 104 -7.28 -17.10 -34.89
CA ASP A 104 -8.61 -17.25 -35.56
C ASP A 104 -9.32 -18.62 -35.33
N ALA A 105 -8.66 -19.59 -34.69
CA ALA A 105 -9.21 -20.86 -34.26
C ALA A 105 -9.97 -20.74 -32.92
N SER A 106 -11.28 -20.49 -33.00
CA SER A 106 -12.28 -20.61 -31.93
C SER A 106 -12.03 -19.75 -30.69
N ARG A 107 -12.64 -18.56 -30.64
CA ARG A 107 -12.79 -17.76 -29.41
C ARG A 107 -13.52 -18.57 -28.34
N ARG A 108 -12.78 -19.21 -27.43
CA ARG A 108 -13.34 -19.93 -26.29
C ARG A 108 -13.80 -18.90 -25.28
N ARG A 109 -15.12 -18.68 -25.19
CA ARG A 109 -15.69 -17.83 -24.14
C ARG A 109 -15.53 -18.56 -22.81
N LEU A 110 -14.65 -18.04 -21.96
CA LEU A 110 -14.54 -18.48 -20.58
C LEU A 110 -15.86 -18.16 -19.87
N LEU A 111 -16.58 -19.20 -19.44
CA LEU A 111 -17.79 -19.09 -18.64
C LEU A 111 -17.39 -19.32 -17.19
N PHE A 112 -17.35 -18.24 -16.41
CA PHE A 112 -17.10 -18.31 -14.98
C PHE A 112 -18.44 -18.47 -14.25
N LEU A 113 -18.52 -19.48 -13.40
CA LEU A 113 -19.69 -19.75 -12.57
C LEU A 113 -19.70 -18.75 -11.41
N PRO A 114 -20.68 -17.83 -11.32
CA PRO A 114 -20.81 -16.97 -10.17
C PRO A 114 -21.17 -17.79 -8.93
N SER A 115 -20.74 -17.35 -7.74
CA SER A 115 -21.26 -17.91 -6.49
C SER A 115 -22.76 -17.61 -6.39
N PRO A 116 -23.61 -18.62 -6.16
CA PRO A 116 -25.06 -18.45 -6.09
C PRO A 116 -25.53 -17.71 -4.82
N ALA A 117 -24.68 -17.62 -3.79
CA ALA A 117 -25.05 -17.04 -2.49
C ALA A 117 -24.34 -15.71 -2.20
N ASP A 118 -23.00 -15.69 -2.33
CA ASP A 118 -22.18 -14.61 -1.76
C ASP A 118 -21.67 -13.60 -2.81
N GLY A 119 -21.92 -13.86 -4.09
CA GLY A 119 -21.50 -12.99 -5.20
C GLY A 119 -19.98 -13.01 -5.51
N ILE A 120 -19.15 -13.57 -4.63
CA ILE A 120 -17.72 -13.84 -4.86
C ILE A 120 -17.54 -15.37 -4.85
N ALA A 121 -16.84 -15.90 -5.84
CA ALA A 121 -16.57 -17.33 -5.92
C ALA A 121 -15.32 -17.71 -5.11
N ASP A 122 -15.26 -18.94 -4.59
CA ASP A 122 -14.15 -19.40 -3.73
C ASP A 122 -12.78 -19.28 -4.41
N TRP A 123 -12.71 -19.57 -5.72
CA TRP A 123 -11.48 -19.42 -6.48
C TRP A 123 -11.02 -17.95 -6.61
N GLU A 124 -11.95 -17.00 -6.60
CA GLU A 124 -11.63 -15.57 -6.64
C GLU A 124 -11.02 -15.14 -5.31
N LEU A 125 -11.59 -15.63 -4.22
CA LEU A 125 -11.08 -15.43 -2.88
C LEU A 125 -9.67 -16.02 -2.73
N ASP A 126 -9.44 -17.23 -3.25
CA ASP A 126 -8.12 -17.86 -3.26
C ASP A 126 -7.06 -17.02 -3.98
N VAL A 127 -7.40 -16.43 -5.13
CA VAL A 127 -6.48 -15.55 -5.88
C VAL A 127 -6.13 -14.31 -5.07
N VAL A 128 -7.13 -13.67 -4.45
CA VAL A 128 -6.93 -12.48 -3.60
C VAL A 128 -6.07 -12.83 -2.38
N MET A 129 -6.34 -13.97 -1.74
CA MET A 129 -5.55 -14.44 -0.58
C MET A 129 -4.09 -14.69 -0.95
N ARG A 130 -3.82 -15.31 -2.10
CA ARG A 130 -2.45 -15.55 -2.58
C ARG A 130 -1.71 -14.26 -2.89
N ASP A 131 -2.33 -13.34 -3.61
CA ASP A 131 -1.74 -12.02 -3.90
C ASP A 131 -1.45 -11.25 -2.61
N ARG A 132 -2.38 -11.26 -1.65
CA ARG A 132 -2.18 -10.60 -0.36
C ARG A 132 -1.07 -11.25 0.45
N PHE A 133 -0.99 -12.58 0.47
CA PHE A 133 0.05 -13.32 1.16
C PHE A 133 1.44 -12.94 0.62
N THR A 134 1.63 -12.96 -0.70
CA THR A 134 2.92 -12.59 -1.32
C THR A 134 3.32 -11.16 -0.98
N LYS A 135 2.37 -10.21 -1.06
CA LYS A 135 2.62 -8.80 -0.69
C LYS A 135 3.00 -8.63 0.77
N LEU A 136 2.32 -9.31 1.69
CA LEU A 136 2.63 -9.25 3.12
C LEU A 136 4.00 -9.83 3.43
N MET A 137 4.34 -10.97 2.83
CA MET A 137 5.66 -11.58 2.97
C MET A 137 6.77 -10.65 2.47
N GLN A 138 6.58 -10.07 1.27
CA GLN A 138 7.55 -9.12 0.70
C GLN A 138 7.70 -7.88 1.58
N THR A 139 6.59 -7.27 2.01
CA THR A 139 6.61 -6.09 2.88
C THR A 139 7.30 -6.37 4.21
N ALA A 140 7.02 -7.53 4.83
CA ALA A 140 7.67 -7.94 6.08
C ALA A 140 9.18 -8.11 5.92
N ILE A 141 9.64 -8.70 4.82
CA ILE A 141 11.08 -8.89 4.53
C ILE A 141 11.76 -7.55 4.25
N GLU A 142 11.16 -6.69 3.42
CA GLU A 142 11.70 -5.36 3.09
C GLU A 142 11.78 -4.46 4.33
N THR A 143 10.78 -4.51 5.21
CA THR A 143 10.77 -3.74 6.47
C THR A 143 11.81 -4.27 7.46
N LEU A 144 12.02 -5.59 7.54
CA LEU A 144 13.12 -6.16 8.33
C LEU A 144 14.49 -5.73 7.80
N GLN A 145 14.70 -5.77 6.49
CA GLN A 145 15.95 -5.30 5.87
C GLN A 145 16.21 -3.82 6.18
N SER A 146 15.17 -2.99 6.05
CA SER A 146 15.24 -1.56 6.40
C SER A 146 15.52 -1.35 7.89
N THR A 147 15.01 -2.21 8.76
CA THR A 147 15.28 -2.17 10.20
C THR A 147 16.75 -2.50 10.49
N VAL A 148 17.33 -3.50 9.82
CA VAL A 148 18.74 -3.84 9.95
C VAL A 148 19.62 -2.68 9.48
N GLU A 149 19.33 -2.11 8.31
CA GLU A 149 20.04 -0.94 7.79
C GLU A 149 19.98 0.26 8.75
N LEU A 150 18.82 0.52 9.36
CA LEU A 150 18.64 1.58 10.35
C LEU A 150 19.53 1.37 11.59
N VAL A 151 19.66 0.13 12.07
CA VAL A 151 20.48 -0.19 13.24
C VAL A 151 21.98 -0.12 12.90
N GLU A 152 22.40 -0.56 11.71
CA GLU A 152 23.79 -0.48 11.26
C GLU A 152 24.26 0.96 11.03
N THR A 153 23.41 1.80 10.47
CA THR A 153 23.73 3.20 10.18
C THR A 153 23.82 4.08 11.43
N LEU A 154 23.12 3.70 12.52
CA LEU A 154 23.04 4.47 13.76
C LEU A 154 23.46 3.61 14.96
N PRO A 155 24.77 3.43 15.24
CA PRO A 155 25.25 2.58 16.33
C PRO A 155 24.90 3.10 17.74
N GLU A 156 24.51 4.38 17.86
CA GLU A 156 24.04 4.99 19.11
C GLU A 156 22.55 4.67 19.41
N LEU A 157 21.86 4.01 18.46
CA LEU A 157 20.46 3.65 18.55
C LEU A 157 20.18 2.66 19.69
N SER A 158 19.42 3.11 20.69
CA SER A 158 18.98 2.25 21.80
C SER A 158 17.78 1.41 21.37
N VAL A 159 18.03 0.15 20.98
CA VAL A 159 16.96 -0.83 20.70
C VAL A 159 16.40 -1.35 22.02
N LEU A 160 15.13 -1.04 22.30
CA LEU A 160 14.43 -1.55 23.48
C LEU A 160 14.07 -3.03 23.32
N GLU A 161 13.98 -3.75 24.45
CA GLU A 161 13.56 -5.16 24.49
C GLU A 161 12.21 -5.42 23.81
N ARG A 162 11.25 -4.47 23.90
CA ARG A 162 9.96 -4.57 23.19
C ARG A 162 10.10 -4.61 21.67
N VAL A 163 11.12 -3.95 21.12
CA VAL A 163 11.37 -3.92 19.67
C VAL A 163 12.06 -5.22 19.26
N GLN A 164 13.06 -5.64 20.04
CA GLN A 164 13.73 -6.93 19.87
C GLN A 164 12.72 -8.08 19.83
N THR A 165 11.86 -8.18 20.84
CA THR A 165 10.82 -9.23 20.92
C THR A 165 9.85 -9.21 19.74
N ARG A 166 9.48 -8.02 19.22
CA ARG A 166 8.66 -7.91 18.00
C ARG A 166 9.39 -8.42 16.76
N VAL A 167 10.66 -8.07 16.59
CA VAL A 167 11.48 -8.54 15.47
C VAL A 167 11.68 -10.06 15.55
N GLU A 168 12.03 -10.58 16.73
CA GLU A 168 12.22 -12.02 16.95
C GLU A 168 10.92 -12.80 16.69
N THR A 169 9.79 -12.32 17.21
CA THR A 169 8.49 -12.94 16.95
C THR A 169 8.08 -12.84 15.48
N ALA A 170 8.41 -11.76 14.77
CA ALA A 170 8.16 -11.67 13.34
C ALA A 170 9.03 -12.67 12.54
N VAL A 171 10.32 -12.75 12.83
CA VAL A 171 11.27 -13.66 12.15
C VAL A 171 10.87 -15.11 12.37
N THR A 172 10.59 -15.51 13.61
CA THR A 172 10.14 -16.88 13.92
C THR A 172 8.86 -17.27 13.18
N ARG A 173 7.94 -16.32 12.94
CA ARG A 173 6.72 -16.55 12.14
C ARG A 173 7.04 -16.70 10.65
N LEU A 174 7.92 -15.87 10.11
CA LEU A 174 8.37 -15.98 8.71
C LEU A 174 9.13 -17.29 8.48
N GLU A 175 9.98 -17.69 9.40
CA GLU A 175 10.70 -18.98 9.36
C GLU A 175 9.74 -20.16 9.43
N ALA A 176 8.69 -20.10 10.27
CA ALA A 176 7.67 -21.14 10.33
C ALA A 176 6.88 -21.28 9.01
N ILE A 177 6.67 -20.17 8.28
CA ILE A 177 6.04 -20.17 6.94
C ILE A 177 6.99 -20.75 5.89
N LEU A 178 8.28 -20.41 5.95
CA LEU A 178 9.30 -20.83 4.99
C LEU A 178 9.91 -22.19 5.31
N CYS A 179 9.52 -22.80 6.43
CA CYS A 179 10.05 -24.08 6.85
C CYS A 179 9.83 -25.14 5.77
N ASN A 180 10.93 -25.73 5.31
CA ASN A 180 10.89 -26.96 4.52
C ASN A 180 11.06 -28.13 5.49
N ALA A 181 10.31 -29.21 5.29
CA ALA A 181 10.33 -30.44 6.12
C ALA A 181 11.71 -31.13 6.26
N ASN A 182 12.76 -30.58 5.64
CA ASN A 182 14.14 -31.04 5.69
C ASN A 182 15.00 -30.29 6.73
N MET A 183 14.47 -29.28 7.42
CA MET A 183 15.16 -28.60 8.51
C MET A 183 14.97 -29.40 9.81
N GLU A 184 16.05 -29.95 10.36
CA GLU A 184 16.09 -30.73 11.61
C GLU A 184 15.73 -29.93 12.89
N GLN A 185 15.27 -28.68 12.75
CA GLN A 185 14.92 -27.82 13.87
C GLN A 185 13.46 -28.05 14.26
N GLN A 186 13.23 -28.17 15.57
CA GLN A 186 11.98 -28.48 16.27
C GLN A 186 10.88 -27.40 16.12
N GLN A 187 10.87 -26.65 15.01
CA GLN A 187 9.86 -25.66 14.73
C GLN A 187 8.61 -26.35 14.19
N GLU A 188 7.45 -25.99 14.72
CA GLU A 188 6.15 -26.45 14.23
C GLU A 188 5.88 -25.80 12.86
N CYS A 189 6.34 -26.46 11.80
CA CYS A 189 6.19 -26.00 10.43
C CYS A 189 4.71 -26.04 10.05
N VAL A 190 4.20 -24.97 9.44
CA VAL A 190 2.79 -24.92 9.07
C VAL A 190 2.60 -25.64 7.76
N GLU A 191 1.71 -26.63 7.79
CA GLU A 191 1.29 -27.38 6.61
C GLU A 191 0.81 -26.42 5.51
N VAL A 192 1.41 -26.54 4.32
CA VAL A 192 1.14 -25.70 3.15
C VAL A 192 -0.34 -25.77 2.70
N SER A 193 -1.07 -26.78 3.18
CA SER A 193 -2.47 -27.03 2.85
C SER A 193 -3.45 -25.96 3.34
N ASP A 194 -3.10 -25.12 4.31
CA ASP A 194 -4.02 -24.10 4.84
C ASP A 194 -3.56 -22.67 4.55
N LEU A 195 -3.98 -22.15 3.40
CA LEU A 195 -3.67 -20.78 2.97
C LEU A 195 -4.15 -19.72 3.96
N ARG A 196 -5.24 -19.97 4.71
CA ARG A 196 -5.82 -18.98 5.62
C ARG A 196 -4.95 -18.80 6.86
N SER A 197 -4.43 -19.88 7.43
CA SER A 197 -3.48 -19.80 8.55
C SER A 197 -2.14 -19.21 8.12
N LEU A 198 -1.63 -19.58 6.94
CA LEU A 198 -0.43 -18.95 6.36
C LEU A 198 -0.60 -17.44 6.18
N LEU A 199 -1.74 -17.01 5.63
CA LEU A 199 -2.06 -15.59 5.48
C LEU A 199 -2.17 -14.87 6.83
N ALA A 200 -2.77 -15.51 7.83
CA ALA A 200 -2.86 -14.94 9.18
C ALA A 200 -1.49 -14.75 9.82
N MET A 201 -0.59 -15.71 9.67
CA MET A 201 0.79 -15.59 10.17
C MET A 201 1.59 -14.54 9.40
N ALA A 202 1.50 -14.50 8.07
CA ALA A 202 2.17 -13.48 7.27
C ALA A 202 1.69 -12.06 7.64
N ARG A 203 0.38 -11.92 7.93
CA ARG A 203 -0.19 -10.67 8.43
C ARG A 203 0.37 -10.29 9.79
N GLN A 204 0.40 -11.23 10.74
CA GLN A 204 0.97 -10.99 12.07
C GLN A 204 2.45 -10.62 12.00
N ALA A 205 3.23 -11.32 11.17
CA ALA A 205 4.63 -10.99 10.95
C ALA A 205 4.79 -9.56 10.42
N SER A 206 4.08 -9.19 9.36
CA SER A 206 4.08 -7.82 8.82
C SER A 206 3.66 -6.77 9.85
N GLU A 207 2.64 -7.03 10.66
CA GLU A 207 2.20 -6.11 11.71
C GLU A 207 3.28 -5.93 12.80
N LEU A 208 3.99 -6.99 13.16
CA LEU A 208 5.07 -6.96 14.14
C LEU A 208 6.32 -6.24 13.60
N THR A 209 6.69 -6.47 12.33
CA THR A 209 7.83 -5.76 11.70
C THR A 209 7.55 -4.28 11.58
N ASP A 210 6.36 -3.90 11.12
CA ASP A 210 5.92 -2.50 11.05
C ASP A 210 5.91 -1.87 12.45
N ALA A 211 5.36 -2.55 13.45
CA ALA A 211 5.32 -2.06 14.81
C ALA A 211 6.72 -1.93 15.44
N ALA A 212 7.71 -2.71 15.01
CA ALA A 212 9.09 -2.58 15.46
C ALA A 212 9.78 -1.39 14.77
N TYR A 213 9.69 -1.32 13.44
CA TYR A 213 10.32 -0.27 12.63
C TYR A 213 9.77 1.13 12.96
N TYR A 214 8.45 1.26 13.09
CA TYR A 214 7.80 2.53 13.42
C TYR A 214 7.68 2.80 14.92
N ASP A 215 8.42 2.07 15.76
CA ASP A 215 8.44 2.34 17.18
C ASP A 215 9.03 3.74 17.48
N HIS A 216 8.39 4.49 18.37
CA HIS A 216 8.81 5.86 18.67
C HIS A 216 10.26 5.95 19.16
N THR A 217 10.83 4.90 19.74
CA THR A 217 12.24 4.92 20.16
C THR A 217 13.22 4.67 19.01
N MET A 218 12.79 4.00 17.95
CA MET A 218 13.62 3.80 16.75
C MET A 218 13.65 5.05 15.87
N ILE A 219 12.55 5.81 15.80
CA ILE A 219 12.47 7.03 14.99
C ILE A 219 13.09 8.25 15.70
N ARG A 220 13.01 8.32 17.04
CA ARG A 220 13.25 9.57 17.80
C ARG A 220 14.72 9.93 18.03
N GLN A 221 15.66 9.00 17.83
CA GLN A 221 17.08 9.34 18.02
C GLN A 221 17.69 10.21 16.92
N LEU A 222 16.98 10.46 15.81
CA LEU A 222 17.39 11.47 14.82
C LEU A 222 17.49 12.91 15.41
N TYR A 223 16.90 13.17 16.58
CA TYR A 223 16.66 14.54 17.04
C TYR A 223 17.76 15.22 17.84
N PHE A 224 18.88 14.56 18.15
CA PHE A 224 20.04 15.28 18.72
C PHE A 224 21.35 14.76 18.15
N PRO A 225 21.72 15.17 16.93
CA PRO A 225 23.09 15.09 16.46
C PRO A 225 24.03 15.62 17.54
N GLN A 226 25.19 15.00 17.73
CA GLN A 226 26.22 15.49 18.65
C GLN A 226 26.55 16.98 18.40
N GLU A 227 26.36 17.46 17.16
CA GLU A 227 26.48 18.87 16.78
C GLU A 227 25.48 19.79 17.49
N GLN A 228 24.23 19.35 17.67
CA GLN A 228 23.21 20.12 18.40
C GLN A 228 23.47 20.09 19.90
N MET A 229 24.00 18.97 20.42
CA MET A 229 24.46 18.87 21.81
C MET A 229 25.60 19.88 22.05
N LEU A 230 26.61 19.92 21.18
CA LEU A 230 27.68 20.92 21.22
C LEU A 230 27.14 22.35 21.10
N GLY A 231 26.18 22.61 20.21
CA GLY A 231 25.55 23.92 20.07
C GLY A 231 24.85 24.42 21.34
N VAL A 232 24.23 23.52 22.10
CA VAL A 232 23.54 23.85 23.37
C VAL A 232 24.52 23.98 24.54
N TYR A 233 25.51 23.09 24.65
CA TYR A 233 26.42 23.06 25.80
C TYR A 233 27.67 23.92 25.64
N ALA A 234 28.15 24.19 24.43
CA ALA A 234 29.35 25.00 24.21
C ALA A 234 29.24 26.43 24.76
N PRO A 235 28.12 27.17 24.58
CA PRO A 235 27.96 28.51 25.16
C PRO A 235 27.97 28.48 26.70
N LEU A 236 27.47 27.39 27.31
CA LEU A 236 27.41 27.23 28.77
C LEU A 236 28.77 26.84 29.37
N LEU A 237 29.52 25.98 28.68
CA LEU A 237 30.83 25.47 29.12
C LEU A 237 32.00 26.39 28.76
N ALA A 238 31.92 27.14 27.66
CA ALA A 238 32.97 28.07 27.24
C ALA A 238 33.40 29.05 28.35
N PRO A 239 32.50 29.78 29.04
CA PRO A 239 32.91 30.70 30.10
C PRO A 239 33.50 30.01 31.33
N LEU A 240 33.17 28.73 31.57
CA LEU A 240 33.78 27.95 32.63
C LEU A 240 35.20 27.52 32.27
N ILE A 241 35.42 27.00 31.06
CA ILE A 241 36.70 26.39 30.64
C ILE A 241 37.76 27.45 30.30
N LEU A 242 37.37 28.60 29.75
CA LEU A 242 38.30 29.66 29.32
C LEU A 242 39.26 30.15 30.42
N PRO A 243 38.80 30.53 31.64
CA PRO A 243 39.70 30.98 32.69
C PRO A 243 40.64 29.88 33.20
N PHE A 244 40.19 28.61 33.23
CA PHE A 244 41.07 27.49 33.60
C PHE A 244 42.19 27.28 32.59
N LEU A 245 41.89 27.34 31.28
CA LEU A 245 42.90 27.23 30.23
C LEU A 245 43.92 28.36 30.30
N LEU A 246 43.48 29.61 30.47
CA LEU A 246 44.36 30.77 30.60
C LEU A 246 45.25 30.67 31.84
N GLY A 247 44.69 30.23 32.97
CA GLY A 247 45.44 29.97 34.20
C GLY A 247 46.49 28.88 34.03
N PHE A 248 46.12 27.77 33.41
CA PHE A 248 47.01 26.63 33.16
C PHE A 248 48.19 27.00 32.25
N VAL A 249 47.94 27.73 31.15
CA VAL A 249 49.00 28.22 30.26
C VAL A 249 49.96 29.16 30.99
N ARG A 250 49.44 30.03 31.86
CA ARG A 250 50.27 30.94 32.68
C ARG A 250 51.20 30.18 33.61
N GLU A 251 50.70 29.18 34.32
CA GLU A 251 51.52 28.43 35.28
C GLU A 251 52.54 27.55 34.55
N LEU A 252 52.20 26.96 33.40
CA LEU A 252 53.16 26.23 32.57
C LEU A 252 54.31 27.13 32.07
N LYS A 253 54.00 28.35 31.60
CA LYS A 253 55.05 29.31 31.20
C LYS A 253 55.95 29.66 32.39
N ARG A 254 55.35 29.88 33.56
CA ARG A 254 56.08 30.18 34.81
C ARG A 254 56.96 29.01 35.25
N PHE A 255 56.49 27.78 35.10
CA PHE A 255 57.23 26.58 35.44
C PHE A 255 58.42 26.34 34.50
N LYS A 256 58.22 26.54 33.19
CA LYS A 256 59.32 26.49 32.20
C LYS A 256 60.37 27.58 32.44
N ALA A 257 59.96 28.81 32.72
CA ALA A 257 60.87 29.92 33.03
C ALA A 257 61.69 29.63 34.31
N LYS A 258 61.04 29.12 35.37
CA LYS A 258 61.73 28.69 36.61
C LYS A 258 62.74 27.57 36.35
N ARG A 259 62.40 26.57 35.52
CA ARG A 259 63.34 25.49 35.14
C ARG A 259 64.52 25.98 34.31
N ALA A 260 64.29 26.91 33.37
CA ALA A 260 65.36 27.53 32.58
C ALA A 260 66.31 28.34 33.47
N ALA A 261 65.78 29.16 34.38
CA ALA A 261 66.59 29.92 35.33
C ALA A 261 67.38 29.03 36.30
N LYS A 262 66.84 27.87 36.69
CA LYS A 262 67.55 26.89 37.53
C LYS A 262 68.70 26.21 36.80
N LYS A 263 68.59 25.97 35.49
CA LYS A 263 69.70 25.42 34.67
C LYS A 263 70.83 26.43 34.46
N VAL A 264 70.51 27.72 34.27
CA VAL A 264 71.51 28.79 34.10
C VAL A 264 72.30 29.06 35.39
N LYS A 265 71.72 28.82 36.58
CA LYS A 265 72.43 28.93 37.87
C LYS A 265 73.30 27.71 38.23
N LEU A 266 73.25 26.64 37.44
CA LEU A 266 73.96 25.38 37.68
C LEU A 266 75.08 25.11 36.67
N GLN A 267 75.32 26.06 35.75
CA GLN A 267 76.50 26.17 34.90
C GLN A 267 77.38 27.31 35.41
#